data_AF-A0A2T1FIN7-F1
#
_entry.id   AF-A0A2T1FIN7-F1
#
_cell.length_a   1.000
_cell.length_b   1.000
_cell.length_c   1.000
_cell.angle_alpha   90.00
_cell.angle_beta   90.00
_cell.angle_gamma   90.00
#
_symmetry.space_group_name_H-M   'P 1'
#
loop_
_entity.id
_entity.type
_entity.pdbx_description
1 polymer ?
#
loop_
_entity_poly.entity_id
_entity_poly.type
_entity_poly.pdbx_seq_one_letter_code
_entity_poly.pdbx_strand_id
1 'polypeptide(L)'
;MTSHQEIYKEINEITKKLILIGLSDQQNFPSCTQTGKGSYKIAYSGMQDLSIVLKNVDYKEMYKELDRNDNYNVKMIDGALIQLMYTYENSSLISHRLAFFPSPFLENFQNEPEIYENDEIYADIIAKNRPLAK
;
A
#
# COMPACT_ATOMS: atom_id res chain seq x y z
N MET A 1 -17.61 -15.44 3.86
CA MET A 1 -17.15 -14.04 3.96
C MET A 1 -15.93 -14.03 4.84
N THR A 2 -14.77 -13.62 4.32
CA THR A 2 -13.52 -13.60 5.08
C THR A 2 -13.59 -12.52 6.14
N SER A 3 -13.44 -12.91 7.41
CA SER A 3 -13.51 -12.01 8.55
C SER A 3 -12.28 -11.10 8.63
N HIS A 4 -12.42 -9.96 9.32
CA HIS A 4 -11.29 -9.05 9.55
C HIS A 4 -10.12 -9.75 10.28
N GLN A 5 -10.40 -10.75 11.12
CA GLN A 5 -9.38 -11.53 11.83
C GLN A 5 -8.60 -12.45 10.89
N GLU A 6 -9.26 -13.05 9.90
CA GLU A 6 -8.61 -13.88 8.89
C GLU A 6 -7.71 -13.03 7.99
N ILE A 7 -8.20 -11.90 7.46
CA ILE A 7 -7.38 -10.98 6.67
C ILE A 7 -6.16 -10.48 7.45
N TYR A 8 -6.34 -10.11 8.73
CA TYR A 8 -5.23 -9.71 9.58
C TYR A 8 -4.16 -10.82 9.69
N LYS A 9 -4.58 -12.08 9.88
CA LYS A 9 -3.66 -13.23 9.94
C LYS A 9 -2.97 -13.46 8.60
N GLU A 10 -3.70 -13.38 7.48
CA GLU A 10 -3.13 -13.55 6.14
C GLU A 10 -2.06 -12.52 5.84
N ILE A 11 -2.31 -11.23 6.11
CA ILE A 11 -1.30 -10.17 5.92
C ILE A 11 -0.08 -10.44 6.81
N ASN A 12 -0.29 -10.87 8.05
CA ASN A 12 0.80 -11.20 8.96
C ASN A 12 1.66 -12.37 8.44
N GLU A 13 1.04 -13.41 7.90
CA GLU A 13 1.75 -14.55 7.30
C GLU A 13 2.48 -14.16 6.00
N ILE A 14 1.89 -13.29 5.18
CA ILE A 14 2.57 -12.71 4.00
C ILE A 14 3.83 -11.96 4.44
N THR A 15 3.72 -11.06 5.42
CA THR A 15 4.85 -10.29 5.95
C THR A 15 5.94 -11.23 6.47
N LYS A 16 5.61 -12.23 7.28
CA LYS A 16 6.58 -13.23 7.78
C LYS A 16 7.25 -14.00 6.65
N LYS A 17 6.48 -14.42 5.64
CA LYS A 17 7.01 -15.20 4.52
C LYS A 17 7.99 -14.38 3.69
N LEU A 18 7.70 -13.11 3.44
CA LEU A 18 8.59 -12.19 2.71
C LEU A 18 9.91 -11.97 3.44
N ILE A 19 9.87 -11.84 4.78
CA ILE A 19 11.09 -11.80 5.62
C ILE A 19 11.86 -13.11 5.50
N LEU A 20 11.18 -14.26 5.64
CA LEU A 20 11.81 -15.58 5.64
C LEU A 20 12.55 -15.89 4.34
N ILE A 21 11.98 -15.50 3.20
CA ILE A 21 12.61 -15.70 1.88
C ILE A 21 13.61 -14.60 1.51
N GLY A 22 13.82 -13.60 2.37
CA GLY A 22 14.79 -12.53 2.16
C GLY A 22 14.40 -11.52 1.08
N LEU A 23 13.10 -11.36 0.78
CA LEU A 23 12.61 -10.36 -0.18
C LEU A 23 12.16 -9.04 0.49
N SER A 24 12.17 -8.98 1.82
CA SER A 24 11.83 -7.79 2.61
C SER A 24 13.11 -7.10 3.08
N ASP A 25 13.30 -5.84 2.68
CA ASP A 25 14.33 -4.94 3.21
C ASP A 25 13.88 -4.31 4.53
N GLN A 26 12.63 -3.81 4.57
CA GLN A 26 12.00 -3.26 5.77
C GLN A 26 10.52 -3.65 5.83
N GLN A 27 9.96 -3.77 7.03
CA GLN A 27 8.59 -4.22 7.24
C GLN A 27 7.89 -3.50 8.40
N ASN A 28 6.61 -3.23 8.20
CA ASN A 28 5.70 -2.81 9.25
C ASN A 28 4.57 -3.83 9.34
N PHE A 29 4.53 -4.55 10.47
CA PHE A 29 3.51 -5.56 10.71
C PHE A 29 2.11 -4.96 10.68
N PRO A 30 1.10 -5.71 10.19
CA PRO A 30 -0.27 -5.26 10.22
C PRO A 30 -0.73 -5.04 11.67
N SER A 31 -1.64 -4.08 11.83
CA SER A 31 -2.38 -3.78 13.03
C SER A 31 -3.87 -3.82 12.70
N CYS A 32 -4.69 -4.24 13.65
CA CYS A 32 -6.15 -4.22 13.54
C CYS A 32 -6.68 -3.27 14.62
N THR A 33 -7.21 -2.12 14.20
CA THR A 33 -7.74 -1.10 15.11
C THR A 33 -9.25 -0.99 14.97
N GLN A 34 -9.95 -0.85 16.09
CA GLN A 34 -11.39 -0.58 16.09
C GLN A 34 -11.61 0.92 15.99
N THR A 35 -12.30 1.37 14.93
CA THR A 35 -12.55 2.80 14.66
C THR A 35 -13.94 3.25 15.10
N GLY A 36 -14.85 2.30 15.34
CA GLY A 36 -16.23 2.57 15.73
C GLY A 36 -16.94 1.31 16.20
N LYS A 37 -18.24 1.40 16.48
CA LYS A 37 -19.05 0.25 16.90
C LYS A 37 -19.24 -0.69 15.71
N GLY A 38 -18.53 -1.83 15.73
CA GLY A 38 -18.56 -2.81 14.64
C GLY A 38 -17.68 -2.47 13.44
N SER A 39 -16.89 -1.38 13.50
CA SER A 39 -15.99 -0.96 12.42
C SER A 39 -14.54 -1.24 12.77
N TYR A 40 -13.83 -1.94 11.87
CA TYR A 40 -12.45 -2.36 12.06
C TYR A 40 -11.59 -1.93 10.87
N LYS A 41 -10.37 -1.50 11.15
CA LYS A 41 -9.39 -1.10 10.14
C LYS A 41 -8.14 -1.95 10.31
N ILE A 42 -7.72 -2.58 9.21
CA ILE A 42 -6.49 -3.35 9.12
C ILE A 42 -5.52 -2.53 8.27
N ALA A 43 -4.37 -2.16 8.82
CA ALA A 43 -3.34 -1.39 8.13
C ALA A 43 -1.97 -1.66 8.76
N TYR A 44 -0.89 -1.18 8.16
CA TYR A 44 0.43 -1.19 8.82
C TYR A 44 0.41 -0.43 10.15
N SER A 45 1.25 -0.85 11.09
CA SER A 45 1.33 -0.23 12.42
C SER A 45 1.80 1.22 12.34
N GLY A 46 1.17 2.12 13.10
CA GLY A 46 1.54 3.55 13.09
C GLY A 46 0.96 4.35 11.92
N MET A 47 0.00 3.79 11.17
CA MET A 47 -0.62 4.46 10.03
C MET A 47 -1.09 5.88 10.34
N GLN A 48 -0.52 6.85 9.62
CA GLN A 48 -0.94 8.24 9.62
C GLN A 48 -1.87 8.53 8.43
N ASP A 49 -2.58 9.66 8.48
CA ASP A 49 -3.52 10.03 7.43
C ASP A 49 -2.77 10.46 6.15
N LEU A 50 -2.72 9.55 5.17
CA LEU A 50 -2.05 9.72 3.87
C LEU A 50 -2.69 10.78 2.96
N SER A 51 -3.82 11.35 3.38
CA SER A 51 -4.63 12.29 2.58
C SER A 51 -3.88 13.57 2.16
N ILE A 52 -2.79 13.90 2.87
CA ILE A 52 -1.95 15.07 2.58
C ILE A 52 -0.90 14.77 1.50
N VAL A 53 -0.39 13.55 1.44
CA VAL A 53 0.72 13.16 0.55
C VAL A 53 0.26 12.94 -0.90
N LEU A 54 -1.01 12.62 -1.13
CA LEU A 54 -1.52 12.18 -2.44
C LEU A 54 -2.18 13.29 -3.27
N LYS A 55 -2.00 14.57 -2.92
CA LYS A 55 -2.53 15.70 -3.70
C LYS A 55 -1.39 16.37 -4.48
N ASN A 56 -1.29 16.08 -5.78
CA ASN A 56 -0.53 16.87 -6.76
C ASN A 56 1.00 16.92 -6.63
N VAL A 57 1.64 15.86 -6.12
CA VAL A 57 3.11 15.73 -6.07
C VAL A 57 3.62 14.75 -7.13
N ASP A 58 4.83 15.02 -7.62
CA ASP A 58 5.59 14.11 -8.47
C ASP A 58 5.71 12.73 -7.81
N TYR A 59 5.62 11.66 -8.61
CA TYR A 59 5.65 10.29 -8.09
C TYR A 59 6.87 10.02 -7.21
N LYS A 60 8.05 10.55 -7.59
CA LYS A 60 9.29 10.36 -6.86
C LYS A 60 9.23 11.00 -5.48
N GLU A 61 8.61 12.16 -5.37
CA GLU A 61 8.43 12.86 -4.09
C GLU A 61 7.40 12.15 -3.22
N MET A 62 6.31 11.66 -3.82
CA MET A 62 5.31 10.84 -3.12
C MET A 62 5.93 9.53 -2.59
N TYR A 63 6.70 8.81 -3.41
CA TYR A 63 7.44 7.62 -2.98
C TYR A 63 8.38 7.92 -1.81
N LYS A 64 9.17 9.00 -1.89
CA LYS A 64 10.10 9.39 -0.81
C LYS A 64 9.37 9.70 0.49
N GLU A 65 8.23 10.38 0.42
CA GLU A 65 7.41 10.68 1.60
C GLU A 65 6.80 9.40 2.19
N LEU A 66 6.40 8.42 1.37
CA LEU A 66 5.95 7.12 1.87
C LEU A 66 7.09 6.36 2.55
N ASP A 67 8.27 6.32 1.93
CA ASP A 67 9.46 5.63 2.46
C ASP A 67 9.93 6.27 3.78
N ARG A 68 10.03 7.60 3.81
CA ARG A 68 10.50 8.38 4.97
C ARG A 68 9.62 8.23 6.21
N ASN A 69 8.32 8.09 6.01
CA ASN A 69 7.34 8.01 7.10
C ASN A 69 6.92 6.57 7.41
N ASP A 70 7.63 5.56 6.88
CA ASP A 70 7.32 4.13 7.05
C ASP A 70 5.87 3.78 6.69
N ASN A 71 5.33 4.47 5.68
CA ASN A 71 3.93 4.41 5.28
C ASN A 71 3.65 3.25 4.32
N TYR A 72 4.02 2.04 4.72
CA TYR A 72 3.88 0.82 3.92
C TYR A 72 3.91 -0.42 4.81
N ASN A 73 3.42 -1.55 4.32
CA ASN A 73 3.54 -2.84 5.01
C ASN A 73 4.91 -3.47 4.79
N VAL A 74 5.42 -3.45 3.56
CA VAL A 74 6.71 -4.03 3.19
C VAL A 74 7.43 -3.13 2.20
N LYS A 75 8.73 -2.93 2.42
CA LYS A 75 9.70 -2.43 1.46
C LYS A 75 10.49 -3.62 0.94
N MET A 76 10.41 -3.84 -0.35
CA MET A 76 11.07 -4.93 -1.05
C MET A 76 12.55 -4.59 -1.25
N ILE A 77 13.37 -5.62 -1.51
CA ILE A 77 14.83 -5.46 -1.74
C ILE A 77 15.19 -4.61 -2.97
N ASP A 78 14.28 -4.48 -3.93
CA ASP A 78 14.39 -3.59 -5.10
C ASP A 78 13.92 -2.15 -4.81
N GLY A 79 13.48 -1.91 -3.58
CA GLY A 79 12.91 -0.64 -3.11
C GLY A 79 11.41 -0.51 -3.34
N ALA A 80 10.70 -1.47 -3.94
CA ALA A 80 9.27 -1.32 -4.11
C ALA A 80 8.52 -1.32 -2.76
N LEU A 81 7.52 -0.45 -2.58
CA LEU A 81 6.70 -0.39 -1.37
C LEU A 81 5.34 -1.06 -1.60
N ILE A 82 4.90 -1.88 -0.65
CA ILE A 82 3.62 -2.59 -0.68
C ILE A 82 2.72 -2.09 0.44
N GLN A 83 1.47 -1.75 0.12
CA GLN A 83 0.42 -1.44 1.09
C GLN A 83 -0.72 -2.46 1.00
N LEU A 84 -1.13 -3.00 2.15
CA LEU A 84 -2.22 -3.95 2.34
C LEU A 84 -3.13 -3.42 3.44
N MET A 85 -4.25 -2.84 3.05
CA MET A 85 -5.16 -2.15 3.96
C MET A 85 -6.62 -2.52 3.70
N TYR A 86 -7.40 -2.70 4.76
CA TYR A 86 -8.80 -3.11 4.69
C TYR A 86 -9.63 -2.40 5.74
N THR A 87 -10.87 -2.07 5.40
CA THR A 87 -11.86 -1.50 6.32
C THR A 87 -13.11 -2.36 6.31
N TYR A 88 -13.52 -2.78 7.51
CA TYR A 88 -14.69 -3.59 7.74
C TYR A 88 -15.73 -2.81 8.55
N GLU A 89 -17.00 -3.10 8.31
CA GLU A 89 -18.13 -2.66 9.12
C GLU A 89 -19.14 -3.79 9.26
N ASN A 90 -19.54 -4.11 10.49
CA ASN A 90 -20.52 -5.14 10.80
C ASN A 90 -20.23 -6.49 10.10
N SER A 91 -18.95 -6.88 10.04
CA SER A 91 -18.44 -8.08 9.38
C SER A 91 -18.44 -8.07 7.85
N SER A 92 -18.79 -6.95 7.23
CA SER A 92 -18.69 -6.74 5.78
C SER A 92 -17.45 -5.93 5.43
N LEU A 93 -16.75 -6.31 4.36
CA LEU A 93 -15.66 -5.53 3.82
C LEU A 93 -16.23 -4.30 3.10
N ILE A 94 -15.89 -3.10 3.57
CA ILE A 94 -16.39 -1.82 3.02
C ILE A 94 -15.40 -1.22 2.03
N SER A 95 -14.11 -1.32 2.31
CA SER A 95 -13.07 -0.84 1.41
C SER A 95 -11.75 -1.57 1.61
N HIS A 96 -10.91 -1.55 0.59
CA HIS A 96 -9.54 -2.02 0.67
C HIS A 96 -8.63 -1.14 -0.17
N ARG A 97 -7.34 -1.13 0.17
CA ARG A 97 -6.27 -0.57 -0.64
C ARG A 97 -5.14 -1.60 -0.71
N LEU A 98 -4.88 -2.06 -1.92
CA LEU A 98 -3.77 -2.92 -2.28
C LEU A 98 -2.93 -2.14 -3.26
N ALA A 99 -1.83 -1.55 -2.79
CA ALA A 99 -1.03 -0.66 -3.62
C ALA A 99 0.41 -1.14 -3.68
N PHE A 100 1.00 -0.99 -4.88
CA PHE A 100 2.38 -1.32 -5.17
C PHE A 100 3.07 -0.08 -5.73
N PHE A 101 4.11 0.39 -5.05
CA PHE A 101 4.88 1.57 -5.42
C PHE A 101 6.29 1.14 -5.84
N PRO A 102 6.53 0.90 -7.15
CA PRO A 102 7.86 0.67 -7.69
C PRO A 102 8.89 1.71 -7.21
N SER A 103 10.13 1.28 -7.03
CA SER A 103 11.22 2.22 -6.75
C SER A 103 11.46 3.12 -7.96
N PRO A 104 11.34 4.46 -7.83
CA PRO A 104 11.63 5.39 -8.93
C PRO A 104 13.13 5.49 -9.23
N PHE A 105 13.97 4.80 -8.46
CA PHE A 105 15.42 4.80 -8.60
C PHE A 105 15.93 3.60 -9.42
N LEU A 106 15.04 2.69 -9.83
CA LEU A 106 15.37 1.62 -10.77
C LEU A 106 15.70 2.21 -12.15
N GLU A 107 16.79 1.72 -12.75
CA GLU A 107 17.25 2.17 -14.07
C GLU A 107 16.17 1.99 -15.15
N ASN A 108 15.39 0.91 -15.07
CA ASN A 108 14.26 0.64 -15.96
C ASN A 108 13.14 1.68 -15.84
N PHE A 109 12.88 2.19 -14.63
CA PHE A 109 11.89 3.26 -14.44
C PHE A 109 12.40 4.60 -15.00
N GLN A 110 13.71 4.84 -14.93
CA GLN A 110 14.31 6.06 -15.49
C GLN A 110 14.37 6.03 -17.02
N ASN A 111 14.60 4.85 -17.60
CA ASN A 111 14.73 4.68 -19.04
C ASN A 111 13.36 4.55 -19.73
N GLU A 112 12.39 3.89 -19.09
CA GLU A 112 11.08 3.58 -19.69
C GLU A 112 9.94 3.76 -18.67
N PRO A 113 9.70 4.99 -18.16
CA PRO A 113 8.68 5.25 -17.15
C PRO A 113 7.26 4.91 -17.64
N GLU A 114 7.02 5.04 -18.96
CA GLU A 114 5.75 4.75 -19.61
C GLU A 114 5.28 3.29 -19.42
N ILE A 115 6.20 2.34 -19.26
CA ILE A 115 5.86 0.93 -19.02
C ILE A 115 5.16 0.77 -17.66
N TYR A 116 5.60 1.54 -16.67
CA TYR A 116 5.02 1.54 -15.33
C TYR A 116 3.78 2.43 -15.29
N GLU A 117 3.81 3.62 -15.89
CA GLU A 117 2.67 4.55 -15.93
C GLU A 117 1.42 3.96 -16.62
N ASN A 118 1.62 3.08 -17.61
CA ASN A 118 0.54 2.39 -18.31
C ASN A 118 0.18 1.02 -17.72
N ASP A 119 0.92 0.54 -16.71
CA ASP A 119 0.58 -0.70 -16.00
C ASP A 119 -0.68 -0.48 -15.13
N GLU A 120 -1.67 -1.36 -15.22
CA GLU A 120 -2.92 -1.26 -14.45
C GLU A 120 -2.67 -1.16 -12.94
N ILE A 121 -1.63 -1.82 -12.43
CA ILE A 121 -1.26 -1.83 -11.00
C ILE A 121 -0.82 -0.44 -10.52
N TYR A 122 -0.27 0.37 -11.42
CA TYR A 122 0.32 1.66 -11.13
C TYR A 122 -0.57 2.82 -11.60
N ALA A 123 -1.36 2.59 -12.66
CA ALA A 123 -2.37 3.51 -13.15
C ALA A 123 -3.36 3.91 -12.06
N ASP A 124 -3.78 3.01 -11.16
CA ASP A 124 -4.70 3.36 -10.05
C ASP A 124 -4.10 4.34 -9.02
N ILE A 125 -2.77 4.41 -8.93
CA ILE A 125 -2.05 5.30 -8.01
C ILE A 125 -1.88 6.69 -8.63
N ILE A 126 -1.62 6.76 -9.95
CA ILE A 126 -1.43 8.01 -10.70
C ILE A 126 -2.75 8.60 -11.21
N ALA A 127 -3.70 7.77 -11.64
CA ALA A 127 -4.94 8.16 -12.30
C ALA A 127 -6.03 8.70 -11.37
N LYS A 128 -5.66 9.17 -10.16
CA LYS A 128 -6.55 10.04 -9.37
C LYS A 128 -6.91 11.35 -10.08
N ASN A 129 -6.32 11.62 -11.25
CA ASN A 129 -6.61 12.73 -12.14
C ASN A 129 -7.24 12.33 -13.49
N ARG A 130 -7.79 11.13 -13.68
CA ARG A 130 -8.61 10.86 -14.88
C ARG A 130 -10.03 11.38 -14.63
N PRO A 131 -10.50 12.44 -15.30
CA PRO A 131 -11.93 12.71 -15.31
C PRO A 131 -12.62 11.50 -15.92
N LEU A 132 -13.66 11.00 -15.24
CA LEU A 132 -14.55 9.98 -15.75
C LEU A 132 -14.96 10.41 -17.17
N ALA A 133 -14.58 9.62 -18.17
CA ALA A 133 -15.13 9.78 -19.50
C ALA A 133 -16.65 9.57 -19.37
N LYS A 134 -17.40 10.60 -19.76
CA LYS A 134 -18.86 10.59 -19.84
C LYS A 134 -19.35 9.56 -20.86
#